data_AF-A0A101X8Z9-F1
#
_entry.id   AF-A0A101X8Z9-F1
#
_cell.length_a   1.000
_cell.length_b   1.000
_cell.length_c   1.000
_cell.angle_alpha   90.00
_cell.angle_beta   90.00
_cell.angle_gamma   90.00
#
_symmetry.space_group_name_H-M   'P 1'
#
loop_
_entity.id
_entity.type
_entity.pdbx_description
1 polymer ?
#
loop_
_entity_poly.entity_id
_entity_poly.type
_entity_poly.pdbx_seq_one_letter_code
_entity_poly.pdbx_strand_id
1 'polypeptide(L)'
;MSSEERREEGEEEIERGGVSAELVRGGILRIRWVTGKTSAARLFGKYGREGRPDFFRLLFGAIGGSLRSQFPEDKANELFNSIRNSQSFKDSLDEVFNSMKRWFFDEIVPKYKLERGDVFVISTTLELNINTGELKWDREGTQVIYWVRSDRVAEKCRELGIATAAPTGGEELDRFEEGEG
;
A
#
# COMPACT_ATOMS: atom_id res chain seq x y z
N MET A 1 -18.20 -18.17 0.63
CA MET A 1 -17.48 -17.07 -0.03
C MET A 1 -17.15 -17.49 -1.44
N SER A 2 -17.80 -16.84 -2.41
CA SER A 2 -17.56 -17.06 -3.83
C SER A 2 -16.16 -16.55 -4.23
N SER A 3 -15.69 -16.89 -5.42
CA SER A 3 -14.44 -16.36 -5.99
C SER A 3 -14.55 -14.89 -6.41
N GLU A 4 -15.78 -14.40 -6.57
CA GLU A 4 -16.09 -13.05 -7.06
C GLU A 4 -16.07 -12.05 -5.89
N GLU A 5 -16.68 -12.41 -4.77
CA GLU A 5 -16.61 -11.65 -3.50
C GLU A 5 -15.16 -11.43 -3.04
N ARG A 6 -14.31 -12.47 -3.16
CA ARG A 6 -12.88 -12.37 -2.82
C ARG A 6 -12.07 -11.50 -3.78
N ARG A 7 -12.51 -11.32 -5.02
CA ARG A 7 -11.86 -10.41 -5.98
C ARG A 7 -12.25 -8.98 -5.70
N GLU A 8 -13.53 -8.73 -5.46
CA GLU A 8 -14.04 -7.40 -5.10
C GLU A 8 -13.41 -6.87 -3.80
N GLU A 9 -13.29 -7.70 -2.76
CA GLU A 9 -12.63 -7.32 -1.50
C GLU A 9 -11.15 -6.96 -1.72
N GLY A 10 -10.43 -7.74 -2.53
CA GLY A 10 -9.02 -7.48 -2.86
C GLY A 10 -8.81 -6.21 -3.69
N GLU A 11 -9.74 -5.92 -4.61
CA GLU A 11 -9.73 -4.68 -5.39
C GLU A 11 -10.03 -3.47 -4.50
N GLU A 12 -11.01 -3.55 -3.59
CA GLU A 12 -11.31 -2.45 -2.67
C GLU A 12 -10.15 -2.15 -1.72
N GLU A 13 -9.47 -3.19 -1.20
CA GLU A 13 -8.28 -3.05 -0.36
C GLU A 13 -7.11 -2.36 -1.10
N ILE A 14 -6.92 -2.66 -2.39
CA ILE A 14 -5.92 -1.99 -3.23
C ILE A 14 -6.28 -0.52 -3.47
N GLU A 15 -7.54 -0.23 -3.78
CA GLU A 15 -8.00 1.15 -4.06
C GLU A 15 -7.96 2.03 -2.81
N ARG A 16 -8.53 1.57 -1.69
CA ARG A 16 -8.80 2.38 -0.50
C ARG A 16 -7.85 2.13 0.66
N GLY A 17 -7.12 1.02 0.62
CA GLY A 17 -6.32 0.53 1.73
C GLY A 17 -7.10 -0.45 2.59
N GLY A 18 -6.36 -1.24 3.36
CA GLY A 18 -6.90 -2.30 4.19
C GLY A 18 -6.05 -2.54 5.42
N VAL A 19 -6.69 -3.08 6.44
CA VAL A 19 -6.00 -3.49 7.66
C VAL A 19 -6.63 -4.77 8.20
N SER A 20 -5.78 -5.73 8.54
CA SER A 20 -6.16 -6.91 9.32
C SER A 20 -5.14 -7.10 10.44
N ALA A 21 -5.59 -7.64 11.56
CA ALA A 21 -4.71 -7.82 12.70
C ALA A 21 -5.02 -9.08 13.49
N GLU A 22 -3.98 -9.63 14.11
CA GLU A 22 -4.05 -10.77 15.02
C GLU A 22 -3.20 -10.48 16.25
N LEU A 23 -3.76 -10.73 17.45
CA LEU A 23 -2.98 -10.70 18.68
C LEU A 23 -2.25 -12.04 18.87
N VAL A 24 -0.92 -12.02 18.80
CA VAL A 24 -0.07 -13.19 19.00
C VAL A 24 0.51 -13.24 20.42
N ARG A 25 1.20 -14.33 20.76
CA ARG A 25 1.80 -14.53 22.09
C ARG A 25 2.77 -13.39 22.44
N GLY A 26 2.83 -13.04 23.72
CA GLY A 26 3.72 -11.99 24.22
C GLY A 26 3.15 -10.57 24.12
N GLY A 27 1.88 -10.41 23.74
CA GLY A 27 1.26 -9.08 23.59
C GLY A 27 1.70 -8.35 22.32
N ILE A 28 2.05 -9.11 21.28
CA ILE A 28 2.39 -8.54 19.98
C ILE A 28 1.12 -8.54 19.13
N LEU A 29 0.73 -7.36 18.67
CA LEU A 29 -0.32 -7.17 17.69
C LEU A 29 0.32 -7.14 16.31
N ARG A 30 0.14 -8.21 15.53
CA ARG A 30 0.59 -8.27 14.15
C ARG A 30 -0.46 -7.64 13.25
N ILE A 31 -0.07 -6.63 12.49
CA ILE A 31 -0.94 -5.82 11.65
C ILE A 31 -0.49 -5.98 10.20
N ARG A 32 -1.34 -6.57 9.35
CA ARG A 32 -1.16 -6.47 7.90
C ARG A 32 -1.81 -5.18 7.45
N TRP A 33 -1.03 -4.35 6.78
CA TRP A 33 -1.44 -3.01 6.39
C TRP A 33 -1.20 -2.80 4.90
N VAL A 34 -2.25 -2.37 4.20
CA VAL A 34 -2.23 -1.94 2.82
C VAL A 34 -2.53 -0.44 2.76
N THR A 35 -1.64 0.32 2.13
CA THR A 35 -1.73 1.80 2.12
C THR A 35 -2.93 2.35 1.36
N GLY A 36 -3.50 1.55 0.45
CA GLY A 36 -4.35 2.04 -0.63
C GLY A 36 -3.53 2.76 -1.70
N LYS A 37 -4.17 3.06 -2.83
CA LYS A 37 -3.50 3.77 -3.94
C LYS A 37 -3.02 5.14 -3.50
N THR A 38 -1.73 5.37 -3.68
CA THR A 38 -1.07 6.61 -3.28
C THR A 38 0.10 6.94 -4.20
N SER A 39 0.78 8.04 -3.94
CA SER A 39 2.02 8.42 -4.62
C SER A 39 3.08 8.81 -3.59
N ALA A 40 4.35 8.82 -4.00
CA ALA A 40 5.46 9.08 -3.08
C ALA A 40 5.37 10.48 -2.46
N ALA A 41 4.90 11.45 -3.23
CA ALA A 41 4.70 12.83 -2.80
C ALA A 41 3.63 12.96 -1.71
N ARG A 42 2.61 12.08 -1.71
CA ARG A 42 1.53 12.02 -0.72
C ARG A 42 1.94 11.20 0.50
N LEU A 43 2.40 9.97 0.29
CA LEU A 43 2.68 9.02 1.37
C LEU A 43 3.85 9.51 2.23
N PHE A 44 4.96 9.94 1.62
CA PHE A 44 6.19 10.31 2.31
C PHE A 44 6.50 11.81 2.32
N GLY A 45 5.70 12.61 1.62
CA GLY A 45 5.98 14.02 1.34
C GLY A 45 4.87 14.97 1.80
N LYS A 46 5.00 16.24 1.38
CA LYS A 46 4.12 17.34 1.79
C LYS A 46 2.77 17.41 1.06
N TYR A 47 2.50 16.51 0.11
CA TYR A 47 1.25 16.52 -0.66
C TYR A 47 0.16 15.65 -0.05
N GLY A 48 0.41 15.05 1.13
CA GLY A 48 -0.64 14.42 1.91
C GLY A 48 -1.55 15.47 2.58
N ARG A 49 -2.50 14.98 3.39
CA ARG A 49 -3.49 15.84 4.04
C ARG A 49 -2.81 16.90 4.93
N GLU A 50 -3.29 18.14 4.86
CA GLU A 50 -2.80 19.27 5.66
C GLU A 50 -1.30 19.56 5.48
N GLY A 51 -0.72 19.21 4.32
CA GLY A 51 0.68 19.48 4.02
C GLY A 51 1.66 18.49 4.67
N ARG A 52 1.17 17.36 5.20
CA ARG A 52 1.96 16.37 5.94
C ARG A 52 1.96 15.01 5.23
N PRO A 53 2.96 14.14 5.49
CA PRO A 53 2.98 12.78 4.96
C PRO A 53 1.72 12.00 5.38
N ASP A 54 1.00 11.44 4.41
CA ASP A 54 -0.18 10.61 4.67
C ASP A 54 0.17 9.35 5.49
N PHE A 55 1.44 8.92 5.45
CA PHE A 55 1.95 7.75 6.18
C PHE A 55 1.48 7.72 7.64
N PHE A 56 1.70 8.80 8.40
CA PHE A 56 1.37 8.82 9.83
C PHE A 56 -0.13 8.66 10.05
N ARG A 57 -0.95 9.43 9.32
CA ARG A 57 -2.40 9.38 9.43
C ARG A 57 -2.93 7.98 9.13
N LEU A 58 -2.43 7.35 8.07
CA LEU A 58 -2.84 6.01 7.67
C LEU A 58 -2.39 4.96 8.71
N LEU A 59 -1.16 5.03 9.18
CA LEU A 59 -0.61 4.13 10.19
C LEU A 59 -1.36 4.23 11.52
N PHE A 60 -1.62 5.45 12.02
CA PHE A 60 -2.43 5.66 13.22
C PHE A 60 -3.84 5.09 13.07
N GLY A 61 -4.44 5.26 11.88
CA GLY A 61 -5.72 4.65 11.54
C GLY A 61 -5.66 3.12 11.59
N ALA A 62 -4.62 2.52 11.00
CA ALA A 62 -4.40 1.08 10.99
C ALA A 62 -4.21 0.51 12.41
N ILE A 63 -3.37 1.14 13.23
CA ILE A 63 -3.15 0.72 14.63
C ILE A 63 -4.44 0.86 15.44
N GLY A 64 -5.12 2.01 15.37
CA GLY A 64 -6.37 2.23 16.10
C GLY A 64 -7.48 1.26 15.69
N GLY A 65 -7.62 1.00 14.38
CA GLY A 65 -8.55 0.00 13.86
C GLY A 65 -8.21 -1.41 14.31
N SER A 66 -6.92 -1.76 14.32
CA SER A 66 -6.43 -3.07 14.76
C SER A 66 -6.66 -3.31 16.26
N LEU A 67 -6.43 -2.30 17.11
CA LEU A 67 -6.72 -2.42 18.54
C LEU A 67 -8.22 -2.61 18.79
N ARG A 68 -9.08 -1.87 18.09
CA ARG A 68 -10.53 -2.03 18.19
C ARG A 68 -11.05 -3.37 17.67
N SER A 69 -10.34 -4.04 16.77
CA SER A 69 -10.74 -5.38 16.30
C SER A 69 -10.37 -6.49 17.29
N GLN A 70 -9.38 -6.26 18.18
CA GLN A 70 -8.91 -7.25 19.14
C GLN A 70 -9.42 -7.04 20.57
N PHE A 71 -9.86 -5.83 20.91
CA PHE A 71 -10.26 -5.45 22.27
C PHE A 71 -11.57 -4.66 22.27
N PRO A 72 -12.33 -4.67 23.40
CA PRO A 72 -13.47 -3.78 23.59
C PRO A 72 -13.07 -2.31 23.39
N GLU A 73 -13.99 -1.49 22.88
CA GLU A 73 -13.72 -0.12 22.42
C GLU A 73 -13.01 0.75 23.47
N ASP A 74 -13.50 0.76 24.72
CA ASP A 74 -12.89 1.55 25.81
C ASP A 74 -11.44 1.13 26.06
N LYS A 75 -11.19 -0.18 26.15
CA LYS A 75 -9.85 -0.74 26.36
C LYS A 75 -8.93 -0.47 25.16
N ALA A 76 -9.45 -0.56 23.95
CA ALA A 76 -8.69 -0.27 22.73
C ALA A 76 -8.26 1.20 22.69
N ASN A 77 -9.14 2.12 23.07
CA ASN A 77 -8.85 3.55 23.13
C ASN A 77 -7.83 3.89 24.23
N GLU A 78 -7.95 3.28 25.41
CA GLU A 78 -6.96 3.40 26.49
C GLU A 78 -5.57 2.90 26.06
N LEU A 79 -5.50 1.70 25.47
CA LEU A 79 -4.26 1.13 24.95
C LEU A 79 -3.64 2.02 23.87
N PHE A 80 -4.43 2.48 22.91
CA PHE A 80 -3.95 3.36 21.85
C PHE A 80 -3.36 4.66 22.40
N ASN A 81 -4.04 5.29 23.35
CA ASN A 81 -3.55 6.52 23.98
C ASN A 81 -2.28 6.29 24.80
N SER A 82 -2.18 5.16 25.51
CA SER A 82 -0.98 4.76 26.24
C SER A 82 0.22 4.56 25.30
N ILE A 83 0.03 3.74 24.27
CA ILE A 83 1.05 3.43 23.25
C ILE A 83 1.51 4.70 22.53
N ARG A 84 0.56 5.49 22.00
CA ARG A 84 0.85 6.72 21.24
C ARG A 84 1.71 7.71 22.03
N ASN A 85 1.54 7.76 23.34
CA ASN A 85 2.28 8.69 24.21
C ASN A 85 3.62 8.12 24.71
N SER A 86 3.83 6.81 24.60
CA SER A 86 5.08 6.15 25.00
C SER A 86 6.27 6.63 24.16
N GLN A 87 7.45 6.69 24.79
CA GLN A 87 8.68 7.07 24.09
C GLN A 87 9.09 6.00 23.07
N SER A 88 8.96 4.72 23.43
CA SER A 88 9.28 3.59 22.54
C SER A 88 8.49 3.63 21.23
N PHE A 89 7.20 3.99 21.29
CA PHE A 89 6.40 4.15 20.07
C PHE A 89 6.88 5.33 19.22
N LYS A 90 7.22 6.47 19.81
CA LYS A 90 7.71 7.64 19.07
C LYS A 90 9.03 7.34 18.35
N ASP A 91 9.97 6.72 19.07
CA ASP A 91 11.28 6.37 18.52
C ASP A 91 11.15 5.37 17.37
N SER A 92 10.38 4.30 17.58
CA SER A 92 10.16 3.27 16.56
C SER A 92 9.28 3.74 15.39
N LEU A 93 8.33 4.66 15.62
CA LEU A 93 7.52 5.26 14.56
C LEU A 93 8.38 6.03 13.56
N ASP A 94 9.29 6.86 14.07
CA ASP A 94 10.21 7.63 13.23
C ASP A 94 11.19 6.70 12.49
N GLU A 95 11.68 5.66 13.16
CA GLU A 95 12.53 4.64 12.55
C GLU A 95 11.82 3.91 11.41
N VAL A 96 10.59 3.44 11.62
CA VAL A 96 9.78 2.75 10.60
C VAL A 96 9.50 3.68 9.42
N PHE A 97 9.10 4.93 9.67
CA PHE A 97 8.85 5.90 8.60
C PHE A 97 10.11 6.14 7.75
N ASN A 98 11.24 6.43 8.39
CA ASN A 98 12.49 6.72 7.67
C ASN A 98 13.02 5.48 6.94
N SER A 99 12.92 4.30 7.54
CA SER A 99 13.38 3.04 6.96
C SER A 99 12.54 2.66 5.74
N MET A 100 11.21 2.74 5.83
CA MET A 100 10.32 2.44 4.70
C MET A 100 10.49 3.47 3.58
N LYS A 101 10.67 4.75 3.93
CA LYS A 101 10.96 5.80 2.95
C LYS A 101 12.28 5.53 2.21
N ARG A 102 13.37 5.23 2.93
CA ARG A 102 14.67 4.89 2.33
C ARG A 102 14.56 3.67 1.44
N TRP A 103 13.99 2.57 1.94
CA TRP A 103 13.74 1.37 1.15
C TRP A 103 12.96 1.65 -0.14
N PHE A 104 11.91 2.48 -0.06
CA PHE A 104 11.14 2.82 -1.26
C PHE A 104 11.98 3.58 -2.29
N PHE A 105 12.72 4.62 -1.88
CA PHE A 105 13.48 5.45 -2.82
C PHE A 105 14.80 4.82 -3.28
N ASP A 106 15.46 4.06 -2.42
CA ASP A 106 16.80 3.53 -2.68
C ASP A 106 16.73 2.16 -3.38
N GLU A 107 15.64 1.40 -3.21
CA GLU A 107 15.51 0.05 -3.77
C GLU A 107 14.34 -0.07 -4.74
N ILE A 108 13.13 0.33 -4.33
CA ILE A 108 11.91 0.11 -5.13
C ILE A 108 11.87 1.00 -6.36
N VAL A 109 12.16 2.30 -6.19
CA VAL A 109 12.18 3.27 -7.30
C VAL A 109 13.18 2.84 -8.38
N PRO A 110 14.45 2.51 -8.08
CA PRO A 110 15.38 2.01 -9.09
C PRO A 110 14.97 0.65 -9.68
N LYS A 111 14.53 -0.30 -8.85
CA LYS A 111 14.16 -1.65 -9.28
C LYS A 111 13.04 -1.64 -10.33
N TYR A 112 12.01 -0.82 -10.11
CA TYR A 112 10.85 -0.75 -11.01
C TYR A 112 10.90 0.42 -12.00
N LYS A 113 11.92 1.29 -11.90
CA LYS A 113 12.08 2.53 -12.68
C LYS A 113 10.88 3.47 -12.49
N LEU A 114 10.44 3.64 -11.24
CA LEU A 114 9.31 4.50 -10.91
C LEU A 114 9.66 5.97 -11.13
N GLU A 115 8.72 6.72 -11.67
CA GLU A 115 8.84 8.14 -11.96
C GLU A 115 8.02 8.99 -11.00
N ARG A 116 8.28 10.30 -11.01
CA ARG A 116 7.52 11.25 -10.22
C ARG A 116 6.08 11.28 -10.71
N GLY A 117 5.16 10.98 -9.81
CA GLY A 117 3.72 10.98 -10.10
C GLY A 117 3.14 9.58 -10.26
N ASP A 118 4.00 8.55 -10.33
CA ASP A 118 3.55 7.17 -10.36
C ASP A 118 2.75 6.82 -9.11
N VAL A 119 1.72 6.00 -9.34
CA VAL A 119 0.82 5.50 -8.32
C VAL A 119 1.28 4.11 -7.91
N PHE A 120 1.19 3.83 -6.61
CA PHE A 120 1.51 2.53 -6.05
C PHE A 120 0.70 2.24 -4.79
N VAL A 121 0.79 1.00 -4.34
CA VAL A 121 0.28 0.49 -3.08
C VAL A 121 1.43 -0.26 -2.40
N ILE A 122 1.61 -0.02 -1.10
CA ILE A 122 2.50 -0.84 -0.26
C ILE A 122 1.61 -1.76 0.58
N SER A 123 1.90 -3.06 0.55
CA SER A 123 1.33 -4.07 1.43
C SER A 123 2.45 -4.61 2.33
N THR A 124 2.26 -4.53 3.64
CA THR A 124 3.31 -4.86 4.62
C THR A 124 2.73 -5.46 5.88
N THR A 125 3.60 -6.06 6.69
CA THR A 125 3.30 -6.43 8.07
C THR A 125 4.04 -5.51 9.05
N LEU A 126 3.36 -5.12 10.13
CA LEU A 126 3.91 -4.43 11.28
C LEU A 126 3.66 -5.26 12.54
N GLU A 127 4.59 -5.24 13.48
CA GLU A 127 4.43 -5.86 14.79
C GLU A 127 4.47 -4.79 15.87
N LEU A 128 3.37 -4.63 16.59
CA LEU A 128 3.25 -3.66 17.68
C LEU A 128 3.22 -4.40 19.01
N ASN A 129 4.20 -4.17 19.88
CA ASN A 129 4.13 -4.65 21.25
C ASN A 129 3.19 -3.75 22.07
N ILE A 130 2.02 -4.26 22.45
CA ILE A 130 0.99 -3.46 23.13
C ILE A 130 1.37 -3.06 24.57
N ASN A 131 2.37 -3.73 25.15
CA ASN A 131 2.82 -3.46 26.51
C ASN A 131 3.89 -2.36 26.56
N THR A 132 4.75 -2.29 25.53
CA THR A 132 5.87 -1.34 25.48
C THR A 132 5.62 -0.18 24.52
N GLY A 133 4.75 -0.37 23.53
CA GLY A 133 4.54 0.54 22.41
C GLY A 133 5.57 0.40 21.28
N GLU A 134 6.52 -0.54 21.37
CA GLU A 134 7.53 -0.75 20.32
C GLU A 134 6.87 -1.21 19.01
N LEU A 135 7.13 -0.50 17.91
CA LEU A 135 6.66 -0.82 16.57
C LEU A 135 7.80 -1.38 15.72
N LYS A 136 7.59 -2.53 15.08
CA LYS A 136 8.54 -3.14 14.15
C LYS A 136 7.92 -3.29 12.78
N TRP A 137 8.75 -3.16 11.77
CA TRP A 137 8.37 -3.34 10.38
C TRP A 137 9.00 -4.61 9.81
N ASP A 138 8.17 -5.52 9.31
CA ASP A 138 8.61 -6.68 8.54
C ASP A 138 8.87 -6.26 7.09
N ARG A 139 10.13 -5.88 6.83
CA ARG A 139 10.58 -5.47 5.51
C ARG A 139 10.61 -6.64 4.52
N GLU A 140 10.94 -7.86 4.96
CA GLU A 140 11.08 -9.01 4.07
C GLU A 140 9.73 -9.42 3.46
N GLY A 141 8.65 -9.30 4.25
CA GLY A 141 7.28 -9.51 3.79
C GLY A 141 6.66 -8.34 3.01
N THR A 142 7.36 -7.24 2.79
CA THR A 142 6.79 -6.04 2.17
C THR A 142 6.73 -6.12 0.65
N GLN A 143 5.57 -5.79 0.08
CA GLN A 143 5.32 -5.80 -1.36
C GLN A 143 4.86 -4.43 -1.88
N VAL A 144 5.15 -4.17 -3.16
CA VAL A 144 4.70 -2.97 -3.87
C VAL A 144 3.94 -3.38 -5.13
N ILE A 145 2.71 -2.92 -5.24
CA ILE A 145 1.92 -2.95 -6.48
C ILE A 145 2.01 -1.55 -7.09
N TYR A 146 2.35 -1.44 -8.37
CA TYR A 146 2.53 -0.15 -9.03
C TYR A 146 1.84 -0.14 -10.39
N TRP A 147 1.48 1.05 -10.87
CA TRP A 147 0.83 1.24 -12.15
C TRP A 147 1.82 1.69 -13.20
N VAL A 148 1.78 1.04 -14.36
CA VAL A 148 2.58 1.40 -15.53
C VAL A 148 1.71 2.19 -16.49
N ARG A 149 2.22 3.32 -16.99
CA ARG A 149 1.51 4.11 -18.01
C ARG A 149 1.28 3.27 -19.27
N SER A 150 0.11 3.44 -19.90
CA SER A 150 -0.31 2.66 -21.07
C SER A 150 0.69 2.69 -22.22
N ASP A 151 1.30 3.85 -22.47
CA ASP A 151 2.33 4.06 -23.50
C ASP A 151 3.63 3.29 -23.25
N ARG A 152 3.85 2.81 -22.02
CA ARG A 152 5.05 2.07 -21.59
C ARG A 152 4.80 0.60 -21.30
N VAL A 153 3.56 0.13 -21.43
CA VAL A 153 3.20 -1.28 -21.15
C VAL A 153 3.98 -2.23 -22.05
N ALA A 154 4.08 -1.93 -23.36
CA ALA A 154 4.79 -2.79 -24.30
C ALA A 154 6.30 -2.92 -23.98
N GLU A 155 6.94 -1.81 -23.61
CA GLU A 155 8.33 -1.81 -23.15
C GLU A 155 8.47 -2.63 -21.86
N LYS A 156 7.59 -2.39 -20.88
CA LYS A 156 7.67 -3.07 -19.58
C LYS A 156 7.40 -4.57 -19.67
N CYS A 157 6.43 -4.99 -20.48
CA CYS A 157 6.18 -6.41 -20.71
C CYS A 157 7.37 -7.09 -21.39
N ARG A 158 8.04 -6.42 -22.34
CA ARG A 158 9.26 -6.92 -22.98
C ARG A 158 10.40 -7.07 -21.97
N GLU A 159 10.62 -6.10 -21.07
CA GLU A 159 11.59 -6.20 -19.98
C GLU A 159 11.31 -7.37 -19.04
N LEU A 160 10.02 -7.64 -18.77
CA LEU A 160 9.57 -8.71 -17.86
C LEU A 160 9.48 -10.08 -18.55
N GLY A 161 9.79 -10.18 -19.85
CA GLY A 161 9.66 -11.42 -20.62
C GLY A 161 8.21 -11.88 -20.81
N ILE A 162 7.24 -10.99 -20.60
CA ILE A 162 5.82 -11.25 -20.86
C ILE A 162 5.58 -11.02 -22.35
N ALA A 163 5.24 -12.09 -23.07
CA ALA A 163 4.84 -11.97 -24.48
C ALA A 163 3.53 -11.17 -24.56
N THR A 164 3.61 -9.90 -24.92
CA THR A 164 2.43 -9.12 -25.28
C THR A 164 1.91 -9.64 -26.62
N ALA A 165 0.77 -10.30 -26.62
CA ALA A 165 -0.03 -10.39 -27.83
C ALA A 165 -0.28 -8.95 -28.30
N ALA A 166 -0.01 -8.68 -29.59
CA ALA A 166 -0.15 -7.36 -30.19
C ALA A 166 -1.54 -6.77 -29.92
N PRO A 167 -1.69 -5.43 -29.84
CA PRO A 167 -3.00 -4.81 -29.82
C PRO A 167 -3.71 -5.17 -31.13
N THR A 168 -4.71 -6.04 -31.05
CA THR A 168 -5.61 -6.31 -32.18
C THR A 168 -6.47 -5.07 -32.40
N GLY A 169 -6.26 -4.43 -33.56
CA GLY A 169 -7.35 -3.82 -34.31
C GLY A 169 -7.65 -2.35 -34.01
N GLY A 170 -6.72 -1.47 -34.38
CA GLY A 170 -7.07 -0.15 -34.86
C GLY A 170 -6.65 -0.06 -36.33
N GLU A 171 -7.50 -0.55 -37.24
CA GLU A 171 -7.52 -0.23 -38.68
C GLU A 171 -8.57 -1.10 -39.38
N GLU A 172 -9.80 -0.59 -39.50
CA GLU A 172 -10.70 -0.90 -40.62
C GLU A 172 -11.69 0.26 -40.79
N LEU A 173 -11.14 1.43 -41.14
CA LEU A 173 -11.84 2.53 -41.80
C LEU A 173 -11.21 2.66 -43.19
N ASP A 174 -11.69 1.84 -44.14
CA ASP A 174 -11.80 2.19 -45.57
C ASP A 174 -12.16 0.94 -46.39
N ARG A 175 -13.45 0.76 -46.67
CA ARG A 175 -13.95 0.28 -47.97
C ARG A 175 -15.48 0.34 -48.02
N PHE A 176 -15.98 1.53 -48.32
CA PHE A 176 -17.25 1.67 -49.03
C PHE A 176 -17.09 2.76 -50.10
N GLU A 177 -16.43 2.38 -51.20
CA GLU A 177 -16.69 2.99 -52.50
C GLU A 177 -17.02 1.88 -53.50
N GLU A 178 -18.21 2.06 -54.09
CA GLU A 178 -18.62 1.71 -55.45
C GLU A 178 -18.84 0.23 -55.84
N GLY A 179 -20.09 -0.04 -56.20
CA GLY A 179 -20.54 -1.23 -56.90
C GLY A 179 -21.98 -1.04 -57.35
N GLU A 180 -22.15 -0.42 -58.52
CA GLU A 180 -23.39 -0.40 -59.30
C GLU A 180 -23.94 -1.82 -59.52
N GLY A 181 -25.27 -1.93 -59.50
CA GLY A 181 -26.05 -3.11 -59.87
C GLY A 181 -27.54 -2.80 -59.89
#